data_AF-A0A4R8W6I6-F1
#
_entry.id   AF-A0A4R8W6I6-F1
#
_cell.length_a   1.000
_cell.length_b   1.000
_cell.length_c   1.000
_cell.angle_alpha   90.00
_cell.angle_beta   90.00
_cell.angle_gamma   90.00
#
_symmetry.space_group_name_H-M   'P 1'
#
loop_
_entity.id
_entity.type
_entity.pdbx_description
1 polymer ?
#
loop_
_entity_poly.entity_id
_entity_poly.type
_entity_poly.pdbx_seq_one_letter_code
_entity_poly.pdbx_strand_id
1 'polypeptide(L)'
;MQIDRVELEPRTLLGVHERVMMADLTEYFGRAFEVSAAALAAQGLAPAGPPVALYHGMPTDSIDVTAGFPIVGPAQATAGVVVTELPAGAAIASIYTGPYDGMTRTYDQIAAWLREHNLTPRVDMWEEYLAGPETNPDPATWQTRIVFPLA
;
A
#
# COMPACT_ATOMS: atom_id res chain seq x y z
N MET A 1 -9.48 -3.04 -17.20
CA MET A 1 -8.59 -2.39 -16.22
C MET A 1 -8.06 -1.12 -16.85
N GLN A 2 -8.19 0.01 -16.15
CA GLN A 2 -7.67 1.31 -16.60
C GLN A 2 -6.38 1.59 -15.85
N ILE A 3 -5.34 2.04 -16.56
CA ILE A 3 -4.07 2.49 -15.99
C ILE A 3 -3.95 3.98 -16.29
N ASP A 4 -3.84 4.78 -15.24
CA ASP A 4 -3.76 6.22 -15.32
C ASP A 4 -2.35 6.69 -14.94
N ARG A 5 -1.83 7.67 -15.67
CA ARG A 5 -0.66 8.44 -15.23
C ARG A 5 -1.13 9.50 -14.24
N VAL A 6 -0.46 9.58 -13.10
CA VAL A 6 -0.81 10.51 -12.03
C VAL A 6 0.43 11.23 -11.53
N GLU A 7 0.24 12.42 -10.99
CA GLU A 7 1.25 13.13 -10.20
C GLU A 7 0.91 12.92 -8.73
N LEU A 8 1.88 12.43 -7.95
CA LEU A 8 1.71 12.14 -6.54
C LEU A 8 2.21 13.30 -5.69
N GLU A 9 1.43 13.62 -4.65
CA GLU A 9 1.87 14.47 -3.56
C GLU A 9 2.54 13.62 -2.47
N PRO A 10 3.57 14.14 -1.79
CA PRO A 10 4.22 13.42 -0.70
C PRO A 10 3.22 13.22 0.45
N ARG A 11 3.19 12.01 1.01
CA ARG A 11 2.37 11.70 2.19
C ARG A 11 3.23 11.02 3.24
N THR A 12 2.99 11.36 4.50
CA THR A 12 3.60 10.66 5.63
C THR A 12 2.75 9.44 5.97
N LEU A 13 3.41 8.29 6.14
CA LEU A 13 2.83 7.02 6.54
C LEU A 13 3.33 6.66 7.95
N LEU A 14 2.41 6.35 8.86
CA LEU A 14 2.75 5.69 10.12
C LEU A 14 2.29 4.24 10.02
N GLY A 15 3.21 3.30 10.25
CA GLY A 15 2.95 1.89 10.04
C GLY A 15 3.89 0.96 10.79
N VAL A 16 3.60 -0.33 10.76
CA VAL A 16 4.55 -1.38 11.15
C VAL A 16 5.42 -1.70 9.94
N HIS A 17 6.72 -1.88 10.13
CA HIS A 17 7.66 -2.25 9.06
C HIS A 17 8.33 -3.57 9.39
N GLU A 18 8.18 -4.57 8.52
CA GLU A 18 8.77 -5.90 8.68
C GLU A 18 9.13 -6.54 7.34
N ARG A 19 10.07 -7.47 7.39
CA ARG A 19 10.25 -8.45 6.32
C ARG A 19 9.44 -9.71 6.65
N VAL A 20 8.47 -10.03 5.81
CA VAL A 20 7.42 -11.01 6.08
C VAL A 20 7.46 -12.12 5.04
N MET A 21 7.30 -13.38 5.45
CA MET A 21 7.15 -14.49 4.51
C MET A 21 5.79 -14.39 3.81
N MET A 22 5.72 -14.77 2.55
CA MET A 22 4.46 -14.66 1.79
C MET A 22 3.29 -15.42 2.44
N ALA A 23 3.58 -16.51 3.16
CA ALA A 23 2.58 -17.28 3.90
C ALA A 23 2.00 -16.56 5.13
N ASP A 24 2.75 -15.62 5.72
CA ASP A 24 2.38 -14.91 6.95
C ASP A 24 1.80 -13.52 6.67
N LEU A 25 1.69 -13.15 5.39
CA LEU A 25 1.37 -11.79 4.96
C LEU A 25 -0.03 -11.34 5.41
N THR A 26 -1.02 -12.24 5.39
CA THR A 26 -2.38 -11.94 5.86
C THR A 26 -2.42 -11.67 7.36
N GLU A 27 -1.72 -12.48 8.16
CA GLU A 27 -1.63 -12.28 9.61
C GLU A 27 -0.91 -10.96 9.92
N TYR A 28 0.19 -10.70 9.21
CA TYR A 28 0.93 -9.45 9.31
C TYR A 28 0.04 -8.23 9.07
N PHE A 29 -0.77 -8.21 8.00
CA PHE A 29 -1.63 -7.06 7.70
C PHE A 29 -2.66 -6.79 8.81
N GLY A 30 -3.32 -7.84 9.32
CA GLY A 30 -4.27 -7.70 10.43
C GLY A 30 -3.62 -7.04 11.64
N ARG A 31 -2.45 -7.56 12.07
CA ARG A 31 -1.69 -7.01 13.19
C ARG A 31 -1.18 -5.60 12.90
N ALA A 32 -0.62 -5.35 11.72
CA ALA A 32 0.01 -4.08 11.38
C ALA A 32 -1.01 -2.93 11.38
N PHE A 33 -2.20 -3.15 10.82
CA PHE A 33 -3.26 -2.14 10.85
C PHE A 33 -3.80 -1.91 12.26
N GLU A 34 -3.98 -2.96 13.06
CA GLU A 34 -4.41 -2.80 14.46
C GLU A 34 -3.40 -1.98 15.28
N VAL A 35 -2.12 -2.35 15.22
CA VAL A 35 -1.04 -1.65 15.93
C VAL A 35 -0.90 -0.20 15.46
N SER A 36 -0.98 0.04 14.15
CA SER A 36 -0.88 1.39 13.59
C SER A 36 -2.06 2.27 14.00
N ALA A 37 -3.29 1.74 13.97
CA ALA A 37 -4.48 2.46 14.40
C ALA A 37 -4.41 2.82 15.89
N ALA A 38 -3.96 1.89 16.74
CA ALA A 38 -3.76 2.14 18.17
C ALA A 38 -2.69 3.21 18.42
N ALA A 39 -1.58 3.18 17.67
CA ALA A 39 -0.52 4.18 17.78
C ALA A 39 -0.99 5.59 17.38
N LEU A 40 -1.81 5.71 16.33
CA LEU A 40 -2.43 6.99 15.97
C LEU A 40 -3.36 7.50 17.05
N ALA A 41 -4.24 6.65 17.57
CA ALA A 41 -5.17 7.03 18.63
C ALA A 41 -4.44 7.51 19.90
N ALA A 42 -3.35 6.84 20.28
CA ALA A 42 -2.52 7.25 21.43
C ALA A 42 -1.86 8.62 21.24
N GLN A 43 -1.61 9.03 20.00
CA GLN A 43 -1.07 10.34 19.64
C GLN A 43 -2.16 11.39 19.36
N GLY A 44 -3.44 11.04 19.48
CA GLY A 44 -4.56 11.93 19.15
C GLY A 44 -4.67 12.24 17.65
N LEU A 45 -4.12 11.38 16.80
CA LEU A 45 -4.15 11.50 15.34
C LEU A 45 -5.25 10.62 14.75
N ALA A 46 -5.74 11.03 13.58
CA ALA A 46 -6.66 10.24 12.76
C ALA A 46 -5.99 9.89 11.42
N PRO A 47 -6.32 8.73 10.82
CA PRO A 47 -5.92 8.44 9.44
C PRO A 47 -6.36 9.54 8.48
N ALA A 48 -5.44 9.96 7.61
CA ALA A 48 -5.67 10.93 6.55
C ALA A 48 -6.03 10.28 5.20
N GLY A 49 -6.29 8.97 5.19
CA GLY A 49 -6.57 8.20 3.98
C GLY A 49 -6.82 6.72 4.28
N PRO A 50 -7.01 5.90 3.22
CA PRO A 50 -7.17 4.46 3.33
C PRO A 50 -5.91 3.81 3.94
N PRO A 51 -6.02 2.58 4.50
CA PRO A 51 -4.84 1.80 4.86
C PRO A 51 -3.94 1.58 3.64
N VAL A 52 -2.64 1.56 3.87
CA VAL A 52 -1.61 1.43 2.85
C VAL A 52 -0.66 0.30 3.18
N ALA A 53 -0.32 -0.50 2.17
CA ALA A 53 0.81 -1.41 2.19
C ALA A 53 1.89 -0.89 1.23
N LEU A 54 3.00 -0.40 1.77
CA LEU A 54 4.18 0.05 1.04
C LEU A 54 5.18 -1.09 0.95
N TYR A 55 5.43 -1.57 -0.26
CA TYR A 55 6.34 -2.67 -0.54
C TYR A 55 7.69 -2.15 -1.04
N HIS A 56 8.77 -2.65 -0.45
CA HIS A 56 10.14 -2.30 -0.81
C HIS A 56 10.77 -3.40 -1.65
N GLY A 57 10.70 -3.21 -2.97
CA GLY A 57 11.23 -4.17 -3.95
C GLY A 57 10.29 -5.31 -4.28
N MET A 58 10.79 -6.24 -5.10
CA MET A 58 9.99 -7.34 -5.61
C MET A 58 9.85 -8.48 -4.60
N PRO A 59 8.64 -9.06 -4.44
CA PRO A 59 8.44 -10.21 -3.58
C PRO A 59 9.23 -11.43 -4.08
N THR A 60 9.73 -12.20 -3.12
CA THR A 60 10.36 -13.52 -3.32
C THR A 60 9.64 -14.52 -2.40
N ASP A 61 10.36 -15.34 -1.64
CA ASP A 61 9.77 -16.10 -0.53
C ASP A 61 9.33 -15.17 0.62
N SER A 62 9.94 -13.99 0.69
CA SER A 62 9.58 -12.89 1.59
C SER A 62 9.44 -11.57 0.86
N ILE A 63 8.73 -10.64 1.50
CA ILE A 63 8.57 -9.26 1.06
C ILE A 63 8.93 -8.30 2.20
N ASP A 64 9.55 -7.18 1.84
CA ASP A 64 9.82 -6.06 2.72
C ASP A 64 8.66 -5.09 2.64
N VAL A 65 7.97 -4.84 3.75
CA VAL A 65 6.69 -4.13 3.71
C VAL A 65 6.50 -3.25 4.93
N THR A 66 5.98 -2.05 4.69
CA THR A 66 5.43 -1.16 5.72
C THR A 66 3.92 -1.06 5.56
N ALA A 67 3.14 -1.48 6.56
CA ALA A 67 1.68 -1.42 6.52
C ALA A 67 1.13 -0.50 7.62
N GLY A 68 0.24 0.41 7.24
CA GLY A 68 -0.29 1.41 8.17
C GLY A 68 -1.23 2.42 7.52
N PHE A 69 -1.20 3.65 8.00
CA PHE A 69 -2.13 4.70 7.59
C PHE A 69 -1.43 6.01 7.22
N PRO A 70 -1.84 6.68 6.13
CA PRO A 70 -1.43 8.05 5.87
C PRO A 70 -1.86 8.97 7.01
N ILE A 71 -1.07 9.99 7.30
CA ILE A 71 -1.33 10.98 8.35
C ILE A 71 -1.06 12.41 7.88
N VAL A 72 -1.63 13.38 8.61
CA VAL A 72 -1.30 14.80 8.48
C VAL A 72 -0.70 15.30 9.79
N GLY A 73 0.40 16.05 9.69
CA GLY A 73 1.10 16.61 10.83
C GLY A 73 2.20 15.70 11.38
N PRO A 74 2.90 16.13 12.43
CA PRO A 74 4.00 15.37 13.00
C PRO A 74 3.45 14.14 13.74
N ALA A 75 3.95 12.96 13.39
CA ALA A 75 3.82 11.77 14.23
C ALA A 75 5.19 11.34 14.75
N GLN A 76 5.16 10.67 15.89
CA GLN A 76 6.33 10.11 16.53
C GLN A 76 6.39 8.62 16.24
N ALA A 77 7.55 8.15 15.77
CA ALA A 77 7.87 6.73 15.79
C ALA A 77 7.96 6.26 17.25
N THR A 78 7.47 5.05 17.52
CA THR A 78 7.51 4.42 18.85
C THR A 78 7.97 2.98 18.72
N ALA A 79 8.07 2.25 19.84
CA ALA A 79 8.38 0.82 19.79
C ALA A 79 7.24 0.08 19.06
N GLY A 80 7.51 -0.41 17.85
CA GLY A 80 6.58 -1.20 17.04
C GLY A 80 5.97 -0.47 15.84
N VAL A 81 6.13 0.86 15.70
CA VAL A 81 5.72 1.59 14.50
C VAL A 81 6.83 2.54 14.01
N VAL A 82 6.94 2.66 12.69
CA VAL A 82 7.81 3.59 11.99
C VAL A 82 6.98 4.72 11.39
N VAL A 83 7.66 5.85 11.13
CA VAL A 83 7.13 6.93 10.30
C VAL A 83 8.00 6.98 9.04
N THR A 84 7.37 6.85 7.88
CA THR A 84 8.04 6.85 6.58
C THR A 84 7.29 7.74 5.59
N GLU A 85 7.85 7.97 4.41
CA GLU A 85 7.25 8.79 3.36
C GLU A 85 6.79 7.93 2.19
N LEU A 86 5.58 8.21 1.70
CA LEU A 86 5.17 7.85 0.35
C LEU A 86 5.67 8.95 -0.59
N PRO A 87 6.55 8.63 -1.54
CA PRO A 87 7.21 9.63 -2.36
C PRO A 87 6.23 10.37 -3.27
N ALA A 88 6.53 11.65 -3.49
CA ALA A 88 5.91 12.47 -4.53
C ALA A 88 6.43 12.11 -5.92
N GLY A 89 5.80 12.68 -6.94
CA GLY A 89 6.28 12.63 -8.32
C GLY A 89 5.39 11.82 -9.27
N ALA A 90 5.85 11.67 -10.49
CA ALA A 90 5.15 10.91 -11.52
C ALA A 90 4.98 9.44 -11.13
N ALA A 91 3.79 8.91 -11.32
CA ALA A 91 3.46 7.52 -11.09
C ALA A 91 2.44 7.00 -12.11
N ILE A 92 2.24 5.70 -12.11
CA ILE A 92 1.03 5.10 -12.64
C ILE A 92 0.18 4.54 -11.51
N ALA A 93 -1.13 4.55 -11.71
CA ALA A 93 -2.08 3.95 -10.80
C ALA A 93 -3.13 3.14 -11.54
N SER A 94 -3.64 2.10 -10.90
CA SER A 94 -4.79 1.35 -11.37
C SER A 94 -5.66 0.94 -10.19
N ILE A 95 -6.98 0.95 -10.39
CA ILE A 95 -7.92 0.42 -9.40
C ILE A 95 -8.29 -1.01 -9.83
N TYR A 96 -7.98 -1.96 -8.96
CA TYR A 96 -8.47 -3.31 -9.04
C TYR A 96 -9.77 -3.44 -8.22
N THR A 97 -10.78 -4.07 -8.81
CA THR A 97 -12.02 -4.42 -8.13
C THR A 97 -12.20 -5.93 -8.12
N GLY A 98 -12.30 -6.53 -6.94
CA GLY A 98 -12.43 -7.97 -6.76
C GLY A 98 -11.63 -8.53 -5.59
N PRO A 99 -11.61 -9.86 -5.42
CA PRO A 99 -10.89 -10.53 -4.33
C PRO A 99 -9.37 -10.39 -4.49
N TYR A 100 -8.64 -10.30 -3.37
CA TYR A 100 -7.19 -10.09 -3.37
C TYR A 100 -6.41 -11.14 -4.18
N ASP A 101 -6.84 -12.41 -4.19
CA ASP A 101 -6.21 -13.48 -4.98
C ASP A 101 -6.21 -13.21 -6.50
N GLY A 102 -7.11 -12.35 -6.98
CA GLY A 102 -7.17 -11.96 -8.39
C GLY A 102 -6.20 -10.83 -8.77
N MET A 103 -5.52 -10.19 -7.79
CA MET A 103 -4.63 -9.05 -8.04
C MET A 103 -3.37 -9.42 -8.82
N THR A 104 -2.89 -10.67 -8.76
CA THR A 104 -1.72 -11.12 -9.53
C THR A 104 -1.87 -10.82 -11.02
N ARG A 105 -3.08 -11.03 -11.58
CA ARG A 105 -3.36 -10.71 -12.98
C ARG A 105 -3.25 -9.21 -13.28
N THR A 106 -3.66 -8.37 -12.33
CA THR A 106 -3.53 -6.91 -12.46
C THR A 106 -2.07 -6.50 -12.44
N TYR A 107 -1.24 -7.11 -11.59
CA TYR A 107 0.20 -6.89 -11.61
C TYR A 107 0.85 -7.22 -12.95
N ASP A 108 0.51 -8.37 -13.53
CA ASP A 108 1.02 -8.77 -14.84
C ASP A 108 0.63 -7.78 -15.95
N GLN A 109 -0.61 -7.29 -15.92
CA GLN A 109 -1.11 -6.30 -16.87
C GLN A 109 -0.41 -4.95 -16.72
N ILE A 110 -0.18 -4.49 -15.48
CA ILE A 110 0.58 -3.26 -15.21
C ILE A 110 2.02 -3.39 -15.70
N ALA A 111 2.68 -4.50 -15.41
CA ALA A 111 4.05 -4.77 -15.86
C ALA A 111 4.15 -4.81 -17.39
N ALA A 112 3.17 -5.39 -18.07
CA ALA A 112 3.10 -5.38 -19.54
C ALA A 112 2.95 -3.95 -20.09
N TRP A 113 2.05 -3.16 -19.51
CA TRP A 113 1.80 -1.80 -19.93
C TRP A 113 3.02 -0.88 -19.73
N LEU A 114 3.73 -1.01 -18.59
CA LEU A 114 4.98 -0.28 -18.33
C LEU A 114 6.03 -0.58 -19.40
N ARG A 115 6.19 -1.85 -19.79
CA ARG A 115 7.11 -2.26 -20.88
C ARG A 115 6.70 -1.67 -22.23
N GLU A 116 5.42 -1.74 -22.59
CA GLU A 116 4.90 -1.17 -23.84
C GLU A 116 5.15 0.33 -23.96
N HIS A 117 5.13 1.05 -22.83
CA HIS A 117 5.34 2.49 -22.77
C HIS A 117 6.79 2.91 -22.49
N ASN A 118 7.73 1.96 -22.39
CA ASN A 118 9.13 2.20 -22.05
C ASN A 118 9.32 2.98 -20.73
N LEU A 119 8.48 2.70 -19.74
CA LEU A 119 8.55 3.31 -18.42
C LEU A 119 9.21 2.37 -17.42
N THR A 120 10.02 2.93 -16.53
CA THR A 120 10.68 2.18 -15.45
C THR A 120 10.07 2.58 -14.12
N PRO A 121 9.43 1.65 -13.38
CA PRO A 121 8.95 1.94 -12.04
C PRO A 121 10.13 2.05 -11.06
N ARG A 122 9.93 2.76 -9.96
CA ARG A 122 10.83 2.71 -8.80
C ARG A 122 10.75 1.33 -8.13
N VAL A 123 11.70 1.10 -7.23
CA VAL A 123 11.74 -0.11 -6.40
C VAL A 123 10.54 -0.21 -5.45
N ASP A 124 10.09 0.94 -4.94
CA ASP A 124 8.95 1.01 -4.03
C ASP A 124 7.64 1.11 -4.82
N MET A 125 6.64 0.37 -4.37
CA MET A 125 5.27 0.46 -4.85
C MET A 125 4.32 0.31 -3.66
N TRP A 126 3.07 0.72 -3.80
CA TRP A 126 2.11 0.52 -2.72
C TRP A 126 0.70 0.21 -3.20
N GLU A 127 -0.04 -0.42 -2.29
CA GLU A 127 -1.48 -0.65 -2.37
C GLU A 127 -2.20 0.29 -1.40
N GLU A 128 -3.31 0.86 -1.84
CA GLU A 128 -4.28 1.61 -1.04
C GLU A 128 -5.60 0.83 -1.01
N TYR A 129 -6.03 0.38 0.17
CA TYR A 129 -7.25 -0.40 0.34
C TYR A 129 -8.46 0.53 0.47
N LEU A 130 -9.12 0.82 -0.65
CA LEU A 130 -10.22 1.78 -0.73
C LEU A 130 -11.55 1.21 -0.18
N ALA A 131 -11.75 -0.09 -0.41
CA ALA A 131 -12.87 -0.86 0.15
C ALA A 131 -12.41 -2.31 0.34
N GLY A 132 -12.58 -2.85 1.55
CA GLY A 132 -12.15 -4.19 1.92
C GLY A 132 -13.16 -4.94 2.78
N PRO A 133 -12.78 -6.11 3.33
CA PRO A 133 -13.63 -6.96 4.16
C PRO A 133 -14.22 -6.25 5.38
N GLU A 134 -13.52 -5.24 5.92
CA GLU A 134 -13.98 -4.41 7.02
C GLU A 134 -15.16 -3.49 6.66
N THR A 135 -15.35 -3.19 5.37
CA THR A 135 -16.44 -2.33 4.88
C THR A 135 -17.58 -3.13 4.24
N ASN A 136 -17.27 -4.20 3.52
CA ASN A 136 -18.25 -5.08 2.90
C ASN A 136 -17.70 -6.52 2.82
N PRO A 137 -18.41 -7.54 3.32
CA PRO A 137 -17.94 -8.92 3.23
C PRO A 137 -17.92 -9.49 1.80
N ASP A 138 -18.58 -8.88 0.82
CA ASP A 138 -18.58 -9.34 -0.59
C ASP A 138 -17.27 -8.96 -1.31
N PRO A 139 -16.37 -9.93 -1.62
CA PRO A 139 -15.09 -9.64 -2.26
C PRO A 139 -15.20 -9.09 -3.68
N ALA A 140 -16.34 -9.28 -4.35
CA ALA A 140 -16.57 -8.70 -5.67
C ALA A 140 -16.66 -7.16 -5.64
N THR A 141 -16.83 -6.58 -4.46
CA THR A 141 -16.96 -5.13 -4.26
C THR A 141 -15.70 -4.47 -3.72
N TRP A 142 -14.70 -5.25 -3.30
CA TRP A 142 -13.46 -4.71 -2.76
C TRP A 142 -12.70 -3.92 -3.82
N GLN A 143 -12.08 -2.82 -3.42
CA GLN A 143 -11.35 -1.92 -4.29
C GLN A 143 -9.96 -1.66 -3.71
N THR A 144 -8.94 -1.96 -4.51
CA THR A 144 -7.55 -1.70 -4.17
C THR A 144 -6.93 -0.84 -5.25
N ARG A 145 -6.40 0.33 -4.87
CA ARG A 145 -5.64 1.20 -5.77
C ARG A 145 -4.17 0.82 -5.67
N ILE A 146 -3.61 0.37 -6.78
CA ILE A 146 -2.23 -0.08 -6.92
C ILE A 146 -1.43 1.04 -7.56
N VAL A 147 -0.33 1.46 -6.95
CA VAL A 147 0.47 2.61 -7.37
C VAL A 147 1.92 2.21 -7.59
N PHE A 148 2.45 2.54 -8.77
CA PHE A 148 3.86 2.40 -9.11
C PHE A 148 4.45 3.78 -9.44
N PRO A 149 5.21 4.38 -8.51
CA PRO A 149 6.06 5.53 -8.80
C PRO A 149 7.00 5.25 -9.97
N LEU A 150 7.30 6.27 -10.77
CA LEU A 150 8.22 6.19 -11.89
C LEU A 150 9.60 6.77 -11.52
N ALA A 151 10.64 6.24 -12.17
CA ALA A 151 12.03 6.68 -12.01
C ALA A 151 12.31 8.03 -12.68
#